data_AF-A0A151E7N5-F1
#
_entry.id   AF-A0A151E7N5-F1
#
_cell.length_a   1.000
_cell.length_b   1.000
_cell.length_c   1.000
_cell.angle_alpha   90.00
_cell.angle_beta   90.00
_cell.angle_gamma   90.00
#
_symmetry.space_group_name_H-M   'P 1'
#
loop_
_entity.id
_entity.type
_entity.pdbx_description
1 polymer ?
#
loop_
_entity_poly.entity_id
_entity_poly.type
_entity_poly.pdbx_seq_one_letter_code
_entity_poly.pdbx_strand_id
1 'polypeptide(L)'
;MLESFRDRIKIINFIQLNPTHSKYLYIKHKSQVTMTLKSAIIQGFRTLANPEREFENINKRSLEKILEDYIKLLLASGLLAAVIAFIFILINSTYLNLFRGINIDYWRLINYSAGISGSLFFFYLFAGTFLFFLLSLIIRIFVRRIKYTRLISVLCYSLSPILLIGWISNKLILALGIWSAFLLIVGIRQTLKEEGKISDKSSSKIRGKSSGKGKSSRKRIKR
;
A
#
# COMPACT_ATOMS: atom_id res chain seq x y z
N MET A 1 -12.38 14.89 -37.46
CA MET A 1 -13.52 14.56 -36.57
C MET A 1 -14.24 13.27 -36.99
N LEU A 2 -14.49 13.04 -38.29
CA LEU A 2 -15.13 11.83 -38.82
C LEU A 2 -14.31 10.53 -38.65
N GLU A 3 -12.97 10.59 -38.66
CA GLU A 3 -12.13 9.40 -38.44
C GLU A 3 -12.23 8.84 -37.02
N SER A 4 -12.36 9.71 -36.00
CA SER A 4 -12.57 9.30 -34.61
C SER A 4 -13.88 8.54 -34.40
N PHE A 5 -14.89 8.82 -35.25
CA PHE A 5 -16.17 8.13 -35.19
C PHE A 5 -16.11 6.74 -35.85
N ARG A 6 -15.34 6.61 -36.93
CA ARG A 6 -15.15 5.34 -37.65
C ARG A 6 -14.43 4.29 -36.80
N ASP A 7 -13.46 4.71 -36.00
CA ASP A 7 -12.74 3.82 -35.09
C ASP A 7 -13.60 3.36 -33.90
N ARG A 8 -14.49 4.23 -33.41
CA ARG A 8 -15.44 3.86 -32.34
C ARG A 8 -16.45 2.81 -32.81
N ILE A 9 -16.93 2.88 -34.05
CA ILE A 9 -17.87 1.90 -34.61
C ILE A 9 -17.21 0.52 -34.81
N LYS A 10 -15.93 0.46 -35.20
CA LYS A 10 -15.20 -0.81 -35.30
C LYS A 10 -15.05 -1.50 -33.95
N ILE A 11 -14.83 -0.74 -32.87
CA ILE A 11 -14.70 -1.29 -31.52
C ILE A 11 -16.04 -1.89 -31.05
N ILE A 12 -17.16 -1.24 -31.35
CA ILE A 12 -18.50 -1.71 -30.95
C ILE A 12 -18.86 -3.01 -31.70
N ASN A 13 -18.61 -3.09 -33.00
CA ASN A 13 -18.87 -4.31 -33.78
C ASN A 13 -17.96 -5.48 -33.36
N PHE A 14 -16.71 -5.20 -32.98
CA PHE A 14 -15.79 -6.24 -32.49
C PHE A 14 -16.24 -6.82 -31.15
N ILE A 15 -16.90 -6.03 -30.28
CA ILE A 15 -17.43 -6.49 -29.00
C ILE A 15 -18.69 -7.36 -29.17
N GLN A 16 -19.54 -7.08 -30.18
CA GLN A 16 -20.74 -7.88 -30.44
C GLN A 16 -20.45 -9.25 -31.08
N LEU A 17 -19.36 -9.40 -31.83
CA LEU A 17 -19.05 -10.62 -32.57
C LEU A 17 -18.37 -11.73 -31.74
N ASN A 18 -18.03 -11.48 -30.47
CA ASN A 18 -17.34 -12.48 -29.65
C ASN A 18 -17.84 -12.50 -28.19
N PRO A 19 -19.04 -13.07 -27.92
CA PRO A 19 -19.68 -13.03 -26.59
C PRO A 19 -18.87 -13.74 -25.49
N THR A 20 -17.93 -14.61 -25.84
CA THR A 20 -17.01 -15.25 -24.91
C THR A 20 -16.00 -14.28 -24.30
N HIS A 21 -15.57 -13.24 -25.04
CA HIS A 21 -14.62 -12.24 -24.54
C HIS A 21 -15.21 -11.30 -23.49
N SER A 22 -16.54 -11.06 -23.53
CA SER A 22 -17.24 -10.25 -22.53
C SER A 22 -17.26 -10.91 -21.15
N LYS A 23 -17.38 -12.25 -21.10
CA LYS A 23 -17.37 -13.04 -19.86
C LYS A 23 -16.02 -12.96 -19.14
N TYR A 24 -14.90 -12.95 -19.87
CA TYR A 24 -13.57 -12.83 -19.28
C TYR A 24 -13.29 -11.43 -18.70
N LEU A 25 -13.82 -10.36 -19.31
CA LEU A 25 -13.75 -9.01 -18.76
C LEU A 25 -14.62 -8.86 -17.49
N TYR A 26 -15.80 -9.48 -17.48
CA TYR A 26 -16.70 -9.43 -16.32
C TYR A 26 -16.18 -10.25 -15.13
N ILE A 27 -15.57 -11.42 -15.37
CA ILE A 27 -14.99 -12.26 -14.32
C ILE A 27 -13.71 -11.63 -13.73
N LYS A 28 -12.91 -10.94 -14.55
CA LYS A 28 -11.71 -10.24 -14.07
C LYS A 28 -12.04 -9.02 -13.20
N HIS A 29 -13.20 -8.39 -13.40
CA HIS A 29 -13.66 -7.26 -12.58
C HIS A 29 -14.38 -7.72 -11.29
N LYS A 30 -15.09 -8.85 -11.31
CA LYS A 30 -15.83 -9.39 -10.15
C LYS A 30 -14.93 -10.09 -9.11
N SER A 31 -13.64 -10.25 -9.42
CA SER A 31 -12.60 -10.62 -8.46
C SER A 31 -11.86 -9.40 -7.87
N GLN A 32 -12.48 -8.21 -7.88
CA GLN A 32 -12.22 -7.25 -6.81
C GLN A 32 -12.82 -7.83 -5.52
N VAL A 33 -12.10 -8.80 -4.95
CA VAL A 33 -12.33 -9.27 -3.59
C VAL A 33 -12.28 -8.02 -2.73
N THR A 34 -13.44 -7.56 -2.26
CA THR A 34 -13.57 -6.50 -1.27
C THR A 34 -12.76 -6.96 -0.07
N MET A 35 -11.51 -6.49 0.01
CA MET A 35 -10.60 -6.87 1.08
C MET A 35 -11.20 -6.31 2.37
N THR A 36 -11.54 -7.18 3.30
CA THR A 36 -12.14 -6.78 4.56
C THR A 36 -11.07 -6.12 5.44
N LEU A 37 -11.47 -5.25 6.37
CA LEU A 37 -10.52 -4.63 7.30
C LEU A 37 -9.62 -5.67 8.01
N LYS A 38 -10.19 -6.85 8.29
CA LYS A 38 -9.49 -8.01 8.84
C LYS A 38 -8.28 -8.44 7.98
N SER A 39 -8.38 -8.43 6.66
CA SER A 39 -7.26 -8.83 5.80
C SER A 39 -6.12 -7.82 5.84
N ALA A 40 -6.42 -6.52 5.92
CA ALA A 40 -5.40 -5.47 6.04
C ALA A 40 -4.63 -5.58 7.37
N ILE A 41 -5.33 -5.84 8.47
CA ILE A 41 -4.73 -6.06 9.79
C ILE A 41 -3.84 -7.31 9.80
N ILE A 42 -4.38 -8.46 9.36
CA ILE A 42 -3.62 -9.72 9.29
C ILE A 42 -2.37 -9.53 8.44
N GLN A 43 -2.49 -8.81 7.34
CA GLN A 43 -1.35 -8.57 6.48
C GLN A 43 -0.28 -7.70 7.14
N GLY A 44 -0.66 -6.63 7.84
CA GLY A 44 0.31 -5.84 8.60
C GLY A 44 1.05 -6.65 9.67
N PHE A 45 0.35 -7.57 10.36
CA PHE A 45 1.00 -8.52 11.28
C PHE A 45 1.91 -9.53 10.56
N ARG A 46 1.57 -9.99 9.36
CA ARG A 46 2.46 -10.86 8.56
C ARG A 46 3.73 -10.13 8.12
N THR A 47 3.61 -8.86 7.75
CA THR A 47 4.76 -8.01 7.41
C THR A 47 5.70 -7.85 8.61
N LEU A 48 5.15 -7.78 9.83
CA LEU A 48 5.94 -7.77 11.06
C LEU A 48 6.71 -9.09 11.27
N ALA A 49 6.09 -10.24 10.98
CA ALA A 49 6.68 -11.56 11.23
C ALA A 49 7.70 -12.00 10.18
N ASN A 50 7.46 -11.75 8.88
CA ASN A 50 8.31 -12.20 7.78
C ASN A 50 8.39 -11.14 6.67
N PRO A 51 9.15 -10.05 6.89
CA PRO A 51 9.14 -8.90 5.98
C PRO A 51 9.67 -9.23 4.59
N GLU A 52 10.70 -10.06 4.49
CA GLU A 52 11.33 -10.36 3.20
C GLU A 52 10.40 -11.07 2.21
N ARG A 53 9.61 -12.04 2.69
CA ARG A 53 8.66 -12.78 1.85
C ARG A 53 7.48 -11.92 1.42
N GLU A 54 7.03 -11.03 2.30
CA GLU A 54 5.93 -10.12 1.99
C GLU A 54 6.35 -9.07 0.95
N PHE A 55 7.57 -8.52 1.02
CA PHE A 55 8.08 -7.61 -0.01
C PHE A 55 8.23 -8.27 -1.40
N GLU A 56 8.61 -9.54 -1.49
CA GLU A 56 8.57 -10.28 -2.76
C GLU A 56 7.14 -10.45 -3.31
N ASN A 57 6.15 -10.59 -2.43
CA ASN A 57 4.74 -10.67 -2.83
C ASN A 57 4.14 -9.31 -3.19
N ILE A 58 4.62 -8.24 -2.57
CA ILE A 58 4.19 -6.86 -2.82
C ILE A 58 4.52 -6.45 -4.26
N ASN A 59 5.69 -6.85 -4.78
CA ASN A 59 6.07 -6.54 -6.16
C ASN A 59 5.14 -7.19 -7.21
N LYS A 60 4.31 -8.16 -6.81
CA LYS A 60 3.29 -8.80 -7.66
C LYS A 60 1.91 -8.16 -7.54
N ARG A 61 1.67 -7.30 -6.55
CA ARG A 61 0.37 -6.65 -6.30
C ARG A 61 0.27 -5.32 -7.04
N SER A 62 -0.95 -4.90 -7.36
CA SER A 62 -1.21 -3.57 -7.89
C SER A 62 -1.05 -2.51 -6.80
N LEU A 63 -0.58 -1.32 -7.19
CA LEU A 63 -0.42 -0.18 -6.29
C LEU A 63 -1.75 0.24 -5.65
N GLU A 64 -2.84 0.19 -6.42
CA GLU A 64 -4.20 0.49 -5.94
C GLU A 64 -4.57 -0.34 -4.72
N LYS A 65 -4.31 -1.65 -4.75
CA LYS A 65 -4.65 -2.55 -3.65
C LYS A 65 -3.83 -2.26 -2.40
N ILE A 66 -2.56 -1.89 -2.57
CA ILE A 66 -1.64 -1.57 -1.47
C ILE A 66 -2.05 -0.25 -0.81
N LEU A 67 -2.42 0.74 -1.63
CA LEU A 67 -2.90 2.02 -1.14
C LEU A 67 -4.23 1.86 -0.40
N GLU A 68 -5.13 1.02 -0.92
CA GLU A 68 -6.39 0.68 -0.26
C GLU A 68 -6.15 0.03 1.11
N ASP A 69 -5.22 -0.92 1.21
CA ASP A 69 -4.85 -1.55 2.48
C ASP A 69 -4.30 -0.51 3.49
N TYR A 70 -3.46 0.42 3.01
CA TYR A 70 -2.92 1.51 3.83
C TYR A 70 -4.03 2.46 4.33
N ILE A 71 -4.93 2.90 3.44
CA ILE A 71 -6.03 3.81 3.81
C ILE A 71 -6.95 3.14 4.84
N LYS A 72 -7.27 1.86 4.68
CA LYS A 72 -8.07 1.10 5.66
C LYS A 72 -7.38 1.01 7.02
N LEU A 73 -6.08 0.74 7.05
CA LEU A 73 -5.30 0.73 8.29
C LEU A 73 -5.26 2.12 8.94
N LEU A 74 -5.14 3.18 8.14
CA LEU A 74 -5.15 4.55 8.64
C LEU A 74 -6.50 4.93 9.26
N LEU A 75 -7.61 4.60 8.57
CA LEU A 75 -8.96 4.82 9.09
C LEU A 75 -9.20 4.03 10.38
N ALA A 76 -8.82 2.75 10.40
CA ALA A 76 -9.01 1.90 11.56
C ALA A 76 -8.18 2.35 12.75
N SER A 77 -6.91 2.72 12.54
CA SER A 77 -6.03 3.22 13.60
C SER A 77 -6.51 4.56 14.16
N GLY A 78 -6.91 5.50 13.29
CA GLY A 78 -7.49 6.77 13.72
C GLY A 78 -8.78 6.57 14.53
N LEU A 79 -9.68 5.72 14.06
CA LEU A 79 -10.95 5.43 14.76
C LEU A 79 -10.69 4.81 16.12
N LEU A 80 -9.78 3.84 16.18
CA LEU A 80 -9.46 3.13 17.41
C LEU A 80 -8.78 4.05 18.44
N ALA A 81 -7.85 4.91 17.99
CA ALA A 81 -7.23 5.93 18.84
C ALA A 81 -8.29 6.91 19.40
N ALA A 82 -9.24 7.34 18.56
CA ALA A 82 -10.32 8.24 18.96
C ALA A 82 -11.25 7.60 20.02
N VAL A 83 -11.67 6.34 19.81
CA VAL A 83 -12.52 5.61 20.75
C VAL A 83 -11.81 5.41 22.09
N ILE A 84 -10.53 5.03 22.07
CA ILE A 84 -9.76 4.83 23.30
C ILE A 84 -9.57 6.14 24.05
N ALA A 85 -9.27 7.23 23.35
CA ALA A 85 -9.16 8.55 23.96
C ALA A 85 -10.49 8.97 24.62
N PHE A 86 -11.62 8.73 23.95
CA PHE A 86 -12.95 9.01 24.50
C PHE A 86 -13.19 8.23 25.81
N ILE A 87 -12.97 6.92 25.80
CA ILE A 87 -13.13 6.06 26.98
C ILE A 87 -12.18 6.50 28.12
N PHE A 88 -10.93 6.79 27.79
CA PHE A 88 -9.92 7.21 28.76
C PHE A 88 -10.33 8.51 29.47
N ILE A 89 -10.84 9.50 28.73
CA ILE A 89 -11.32 10.77 29.31
C ILE A 89 -12.50 10.51 30.26
N LEU A 90 -13.45 9.67 29.86
CA LEU A 90 -14.62 9.34 30.70
C LEU A 90 -14.21 8.62 31.99
N ILE A 91 -13.34 7.62 31.90
CA ILE A 91 -12.84 6.88 33.07
C ILE A 91 -12.07 7.81 34.01
N ASN A 92 -11.14 8.61 33.47
CA ASN A 92 -10.34 9.52 34.26
C ASN A 92 -11.19 10.59 34.97
N SER A 93 -12.21 11.10 34.30
CA SER A 93 -13.12 12.09 34.89
C SER A 93 -14.03 11.47 35.95
N THR A 94 -14.52 10.24 35.72
CA THR A 94 -15.30 9.50 36.72
C THR A 94 -14.48 9.20 37.97
N TYR A 95 -13.21 8.83 37.79
CA TYR A 95 -12.25 8.66 38.89
C TYR A 95 -12.07 9.95 39.68
N LEU A 96 -11.90 11.10 39.01
CA LEU A 96 -11.78 12.40 39.67
C LEU A 96 -13.04 12.80 40.45
N ASN A 97 -14.23 12.53 39.92
CA ASN A 97 -15.49 12.80 40.63
C ASN A 97 -15.59 11.95 41.92
N LEU A 98 -15.40 10.64 41.80
CA LEU A 98 -15.56 9.71 42.93
C LEU A 98 -14.51 9.91 44.04
N PHE A 99 -13.24 10.12 43.69
CA PHE A 99 -12.15 10.13 44.67
C PHE A 99 -11.72 11.53 45.10
N ARG A 100 -12.09 12.58 44.37
CA ARG A 100 -11.74 13.97 44.72
C ARG A 100 -12.94 14.87 44.98
N GLY A 101 -14.16 14.34 44.91
CA GLY A 101 -15.39 15.09 45.21
C GLY A 101 -15.66 16.25 44.24
N ILE A 102 -15.07 16.22 43.04
CA ILE A 102 -15.28 17.26 42.03
C ILE A 102 -16.61 16.98 41.34
N ASN A 103 -17.61 17.84 41.54
CA ASN A 103 -18.90 17.70 40.87
C ASN A 103 -18.77 17.99 39.36
N ILE A 104 -18.88 16.95 38.54
CA ILE A 104 -18.73 17.04 37.07
C ILE A 104 -20.10 16.92 36.41
N ASP A 105 -20.42 17.89 35.54
CA ASP A 105 -21.55 17.77 34.60
C ASP A 105 -21.21 16.77 33.49
N TYR A 106 -21.79 15.56 33.60
CA TYR A 106 -21.53 14.45 32.68
C TYR A 106 -21.98 14.74 31.24
N TRP A 107 -23.01 15.56 31.02
CA TRP A 107 -23.44 15.92 29.66
C TRP A 107 -22.41 16.80 28.97
N ARG A 108 -21.90 17.80 29.69
CA ARG A 108 -20.81 18.65 29.21
C ARG A 108 -19.52 17.85 28.98
N LEU A 109 -19.23 16.89 29.87
CA LEU A 109 -18.08 15.99 29.73
C LEU A 109 -18.18 15.11 28.48
N ILE A 110 -19.34 14.52 28.20
CA ILE A 110 -19.53 13.69 27.00
C ILE A 110 -19.30 14.51 25.73
N ASN A 111 -19.88 15.71 25.65
CA ASN A 111 -19.71 16.60 24.49
C ASN A 111 -18.23 17.01 24.31
N TYR A 112 -17.56 17.38 25.41
CA TYR A 112 -16.13 17.70 25.40
C TYR A 112 -15.27 16.52 24.95
N SER A 113 -15.55 15.32 25.46
CA SER A 113 -14.83 14.09 25.13
C SER A 113 -15.03 13.72 23.66
N ALA A 114 -16.25 13.88 23.13
CA ALA A 114 -16.57 13.66 21.73
C ALA A 114 -15.81 14.66 20.82
N GLY A 115 -15.73 15.93 21.22
CA GLY A 115 -14.97 16.95 20.50
C GLY A 115 -13.47 16.61 20.42
N ILE A 116 -12.84 16.23 21.54
CA ILE A 116 -11.43 15.80 21.56
C ILE A 116 -11.22 14.55 20.71
N SER A 117 -12.07 13.53 20.90
CA SER A 117 -11.99 12.26 20.17
C SER A 117 -12.10 12.48 18.66
N GLY A 118 -13.07 13.30 18.22
CA GLY A 118 -13.24 13.67 16.81
C GLY A 118 -12.04 14.43 16.26
N SER A 119 -11.52 15.42 17.00
CA SER A 119 -10.30 16.13 16.60
C SER A 119 -9.10 15.19 16.47
N LEU A 120 -8.98 14.22 17.38
CA LEU A 120 -7.90 13.23 17.37
C LEU A 120 -8.01 12.30 16.17
N PHE A 121 -9.21 11.84 15.83
CA PHE A 121 -9.45 11.07 14.59
C PHE A 121 -8.94 11.82 13.35
N PHE A 122 -9.39 13.07 13.15
CA PHE A 122 -8.97 13.88 12.00
C PHE A 122 -7.47 14.19 12.03
N PHE A 123 -6.90 14.42 13.20
CA PHE A 123 -5.46 14.61 13.36
C PHE A 123 -4.68 13.38 12.89
N TYR A 124 -5.10 12.17 13.23
CA TYR A 124 -4.45 10.94 12.77
C TYR A 124 -4.55 10.77 11.25
N LEU A 125 -5.71 11.06 10.65
CA LEU A 125 -5.87 11.01 9.19
C LEU A 125 -4.97 12.04 8.48
N PHE A 126 -4.96 13.27 8.98
CA PHE A 126 -4.13 14.34 8.47
C PHE A 126 -2.64 14.00 8.62
N ALA A 127 -2.19 13.66 9.84
CA ALA A 127 -0.81 13.32 10.11
C ALA A 127 -0.36 12.10 9.31
N GLY A 128 -1.17 11.05 9.21
CA GLY A 128 -0.84 9.86 8.43
C GLY A 128 -0.62 10.17 6.95
N THR A 129 -1.56 10.87 6.32
CA THR A 129 -1.47 11.24 4.89
C THR A 129 -0.36 12.27 4.63
N PHE A 130 -0.25 13.29 5.47
CA PHE A 130 0.76 14.34 5.36
C PHE A 130 2.18 13.79 5.56
N LEU A 131 2.38 12.97 6.59
CA LEU A 131 3.69 12.38 6.89
C LEU A 131 4.08 11.36 5.84
N PHE A 132 3.13 10.58 5.31
CA PHE A 132 3.35 9.72 4.14
C PHE A 132 3.83 10.51 2.92
N PHE A 133 3.16 11.63 2.62
CA PHE A 133 3.54 12.51 1.52
C PHE A 133 4.95 13.09 1.73
N LEU A 134 5.24 13.63 2.92
CA LEU A 134 6.55 14.17 3.26
C LEU A 134 7.67 13.13 3.15
N LEU A 135 7.46 11.93 3.71
CA LEU A 135 8.43 10.83 3.64
C LEU A 135 8.69 10.43 2.18
N SER A 136 7.63 10.36 1.36
CA SER A 136 7.77 10.02 -0.05
C SER A 136 8.67 11.00 -0.81
N LEU A 137 8.60 12.29 -0.48
CA LEU A 137 9.43 13.32 -1.06
C LEU A 137 10.89 13.18 -0.61
N ILE A 138 11.12 13.03 0.70
CA ILE A 138 12.45 12.90 1.29
C ILE A 138 13.16 11.67 0.70
N ILE A 139 12.51 10.50 0.71
CA ILE A 139 13.15 9.25 0.28
C ILE A 139 13.43 9.27 -1.22
N ARG A 140 12.59 9.95 -2.03
CA ARG A 140 12.83 10.09 -3.46
C ARG A 140 14.14 10.82 -3.77
N ILE A 141 14.59 11.73 -2.91
CA ILE A 141 15.89 12.40 -3.05
C ILE A 141 17.03 11.37 -2.95
N PHE A 142 16.94 10.44 -2.00
CA PHE A 142 17.96 9.41 -1.77
C PHE A 142 17.90 8.26 -2.78
N VAL A 143 16.71 7.92 -3.28
CA VAL A 143 16.47 6.69 -4.07
C VAL A 143 16.00 7.05 -5.48
N ARG A 144 16.86 7.72 -6.25
CA ARG A 144 16.53 8.21 -7.61
C ARG A 144 16.33 7.12 -8.66
N ARG A 145 16.87 5.92 -8.45
CA ARG A 145 16.87 4.84 -9.47
C ARG A 145 15.59 4.02 -9.51
N ILE A 146 14.79 4.01 -8.44
CA ILE A 146 13.61 3.17 -8.32
C ILE A 146 12.38 3.90 -8.86
N LYS A 147 11.50 3.17 -9.56
CA LYS A 147 10.21 3.72 -10.02
C LYS A 147 9.38 4.22 -8.85
N TYR A 148 8.78 5.41 -8.99
CA TYR A 148 7.99 6.07 -7.94
C TYR A 148 6.84 5.20 -7.40
N THR A 149 6.18 4.42 -8.26
CA THR A 149 5.10 3.51 -7.86
C THR A 149 5.58 2.42 -6.91
N ARG A 150 6.76 1.84 -7.14
CA ARG A 150 7.35 0.83 -6.25
C ARG A 150 7.77 1.45 -4.92
N LEU A 151 8.29 2.67 -4.96
CA LEU A 151 8.67 3.40 -3.75
C LEU A 151 7.46 3.64 -2.84
N ILE A 152 6.34 4.08 -3.41
CA ILE A 152 5.07 4.23 -2.69
C ILE A 152 4.64 2.90 -2.06
N SER A 153 4.69 1.80 -2.82
CA SER A 153 4.32 0.48 -2.29
C SER A 153 5.17 0.09 -1.09
N VAL A 154 6.50 0.28 -1.16
CA VAL A 154 7.40 -0.01 -0.04
C VAL A 154 7.06 0.86 1.17
N LEU A 155 6.79 2.15 0.94
CA LEU A 155 6.43 3.11 1.99
C LEU A 155 5.14 2.78 2.73
N CYS A 156 4.09 2.41 1.99
CA CYS A 156 2.82 2.01 2.58
C CYS A 156 3.02 0.83 3.55
N TYR A 157 3.84 -0.15 3.18
CA TYR A 157 4.10 -1.32 4.03
C TYR A 157 5.05 -1.04 5.18
N SER A 158 6.07 -0.21 4.98
CA SER A 158 7.00 0.11 6.05
C SER A 158 6.32 0.88 7.18
N LEU A 159 5.31 1.69 6.87
CA LEU A 159 4.52 2.46 7.84
C LEU A 159 3.41 1.65 8.53
N SER A 160 3.05 0.46 8.03
CA SER A 160 2.00 -0.39 8.61
C SER A 160 2.17 -0.69 10.11
N PRO A 161 3.37 -0.99 10.64
CA PRO A 161 3.58 -1.21 12.08
C PRO A 161 3.22 -0.01 12.95
N ILE A 162 3.59 1.20 12.49
CA ILE A 162 3.30 2.45 13.19
C ILE A 162 1.79 2.66 13.22
N LEU A 163 1.08 2.38 12.12
CA LEU A 163 -0.38 2.49 12.08
C LEU A 163 -1.06 1.45 12.99
N LEU A 164 -0.57 0.21 13.01
CA LEU A 164 -1.19 -0.86 13.79
C LEU A 164 -1.03 -0.70 15.30
N ILE A 165 0.13 -0.23 15.76
CA ILE A 165 0.55 -0.31 17.17
C ILE A 165 0.87 1.08 17.76
N GLY A 166 1.05 2.09 16.92
CA GLY A 166 1.50 3.43 17.34
C GLY A 166 0.54 4.19 18.25
N TRP A 167 -0.70 3.74 18.39
CA TRP A 167 -1.69 4.34 19.30
C TRP A 167 -1.61 3.79 20.74
N ILE A 168 -0.86 2.71 21.00
CA ILE A 168 -0.83 2.05 22.32
C ILE A 168 -0.02 2.84 23.35
N SER A 169 1.17 3.30 22.98
CA SER A 169 2.07 4.00 23.91
C SER A 169 3.08 4.87 23.19
N ASN A 170 3.30 6.08 23.73
CA ASN A 170 4.31 7.01 23.24
C ASN A 170 5.72 6.41 23.26
N LYS A 171 6.01 5.52 24.22
CA LYS A 171 7.33 4.84 24.28
C LYS A 171 7.50 3.82 23.17
N LEU A 172 6.41 3.15 22.76
CA LEU A 172 6.44 2.16 21.69
C LEU A 172 6.56 2.81 20.31
N ILE A 173 6.11 4.05 20.13
CA ILE A 173 6.24 4.78 18.86
C ILE A 173 7.70 4.83 18.38
N LEU A 174 8.66 5.04 19.29
CA LEU A 174 10.06 5.13 18.92
C LEU A 174 10.62 3.78 18.44
N ALA A 175 10.28 2.69 19.15
CA ALA A 175 10.65 1.33 18.75
C ALA A 175 10.02 0.95 17.39
N LEU A 176 8.74 1.30 17.19
CA LEU A 176 8.04 1.09 15.92
C LEU A 176 8.60 1.94 14.79
N GLY A 177 9.09 3.14 15.10
CA GLY A 177 9.78 4.02 14.16
C GLY A 177 11.08 3.40 13.65
N ILE A 178 11.90 2.87 14.56
CA ILE A 178 13.12 2.14 14.20
C ILE A 178 12.78 0.92 13.35
N TRP A 179 11.73 0.18 13.73
CA TRP A 179 11.28 -0.98 12.97
C TRP A 179 10.77 -0.61 11.56
N SER A 180 9.99 0.46 11.44
CA SER A 180 9.53 1.01 10.16
C SER A 180 10.71 1.42 9.27
N ALA A 181 11.75 2.04 9.84
CA ALA A 181 12.96 2.38 9.11
C ALA A 181 13.72 1.13 8.61
N PHE A 182 13.80 0.10 9.46
CA PHE A 182 14.37 -1.20 9.07
C PHE A 182 13.61 -1.83 7.90
N LEU A 183 12.28 -1.89 7.96
CA LEU A 183 11.44 -2.42 6.88
C LEU A 183 11.62 -1.63 5.57
N LEU A 184 11.76 -0.31 5.67
CA LEU A 184 11.99 0.56 4.52
C LEU A 184 13.32 0.20 3.83
N ILE A 185 14.40 0.03 4.59
CA ILE A 185 15.72 -0.34 4.05
C ILE A 185 15.65 -1.72 3.37
N VAL A 186 15.01 -2.69 4.00
CA VAL A 186 14.83 -4.04 3.45
C VAL A 186 14.04 -3.99 2.14
N GLY A 187 12.91 -3.26 2.11
CA GLY A 187 12.08 -3.11 0.92
C GLY A 187 12.80 -2.41 -0.24
N ILE A 188 13.62 -1.39 0.03
CA ILE A 188 14.46 -0.72 -0.97
C ILE A 188 15.50 -1.69 -1.54
N ARG A 189 16.18 -2.47 -0.68
CA ARG A 189 17.20 -3.44 -1.13
C ARG A 189 16.61 -4.51 -2.04
N GLN A 190 15.43 -5.03 -1.70
CA GLN A 190 14.78 -6.05 -2.51
C GLN A 190 14.31 -5.52 -3.87
N THR A 191 13.71 -4.32 -3.90
CA THR A 191 13.27 -3.70 -5.16
C THR A 191 14.43 -3.43 -6.12
N LEU A 192 15.60 -3.01 -5.61
CA LEU A 192 16.82 -2.88 -6.43
C LEU A 192 17.31 -4.22 -6.98
N LYS A 193 17.26 -5.29 -6.17
CA LYS A 193 17.66 -6.65 -6.59
C LYS A 193 16.79 -7.19 -7.73
N GLU A 194 15.49 -6.90 -7.70
CA GLU A 194 14.58 -7.28 -8.78
C GLU A 194 14.84 -6.51 -10.08
N GLU A 195 15.14 -5.21 -9.99
CA GLU A 195 15.47 -4.40 -11.18
C GLU A 195 16.75 -4.87 -11.87
N GLY A 196 17.79 -5.24 -11.09
CA GLY A 196 19.00 -5.85 -11.64
C GLY A 196 18.73 -7.15 -12.40
N LYS A 197 17.94 -8.07 -11.81
CA LYS A 197 17.59 -9.36 -12.45
C LYS A 197 16.82 -9.18 -13.77
N ILE A 198 15.97 -8.16 -13.88
CA ILE A 198 15.21 -7.88 -15.10
C ILE A 198 16.16 -7.40 -16.21
N SER A 199 17.11 -6.51 -15.88
CA SER A 199 18.11 -6.00 -16.81
C SER A 199 18.99 -7.12 -17.42
N ASP A 200 19.42 -8.07 -16.59
CA ASP A 200 20.26 -9.20 -17.04
C ASP A 200 19.49 -10.18 -17.94
N LYS A 201 18.21 -10.44 -17.63
CA LYS A 201 17.33 -11.27 -18.47
C LYS A 201 17.01 -10.63 -19.81
N SER A 202 16.80 -9.30 -19.85
CA SER A 202 16.60 -8.60 -21.13
C SER A 202 17.85 -8.64 -22.02
N SER A 203 19.03 -8.51 -21.41
CA SER A 203 20.31 -8.48 -22.13
C SER A 203 20.69 -9.85 -22.72
N SER A 204 20.45 -10.94 -21.99
CA SER A 204 20.68 -12.31 -22.47
C SER A 204 19.72 -12.74 -23.58
N LYS A 205 18.46 -12.29 -23.54
CA LYS A 205 17.45 -12.60 -24.58
C LYS A 205 17.74 -11.92 -25.92
N ILE A 206 18.39 -10.76 -25.91
CA ILE A 206 18.81 -10.05 -27.13
C ILE A 206 20.04 -10.72 -27.76
N ARG A 207 21.03 -11.13 -26.95
CA ARG A 207 22.23 -11.84 -27.45
C ARG A 207 21.91 -13.20 -28.10
N GLY A 208 20.97 -13.97 -27.54
CA GLY A 208 20.59 -15.29 -28.06
C GLY A 208 19.91 -15.29 -29.44
N LYS A 209 19.37 -14.16 -29.91
CA LYS A 209 18.69 -14.07 -31.21
C LYS A 209 19.62 -13.73 -32.39
N SER A 210 20.86 -13.29 -32.15
CA SER A 210 21.78 -12.87 -33.22
C SER A 210 22.69 -13.99 -33.75
N SER A 211 22.75 -15.16 -33.10
CA SER A 211 23.68 -16.26 -33.45
C SER A 211 23.10 -17.31 -34.42
N GLY A 212 21.83 -17.19 -34.83
CA GLY A 212 21.12 -18.25 -35.56
C GLY A 212 21.00 -18.14 -37.09
N LYS A 213 21.51 -17.09 -37.74
CA LYS A 213 21.37 -16.89 -39.20
C LYS A 213 22.73 -16.74 -39.87
N GLY A 214 23.39 -17.86 -40.14
CA GLY A 214 24.71 -17.81 -40.78
C GLY A 214 25.36 -19.15 -41.10
N LYS A 215 24.63 -20.19 -41.48
CA LYS A 215 25.22 -21.33 -42.20
C LYS A 215 24.53 -21.50 -43.54
N SER A 216 24.98 -20.62 -44.45
CA SER A 216 24.77 -20.71 -45.89
C SER A 216 25.27 -22.06 -46.39
N SER A 217 24.33 -22.90 -46.84
CA SER A 217 24.57 -24.14 -47.55
C SER A 217 25.42 -23.91 -48.81
N ARG A 218 26.73 -24.14 -48.72
CA ARG A 218 27.61 -24.29 -49.90
C ARG A 218 27.32 -25.64 -50.56
N LYS A 219 26.39 -25.65 -51.52
CA LYS A 219 26.21 -26.76 -52.47
C LYS A 219 27.49 -26.87 -53.31
N ARG A 220 28.27 -27.92 -53.07
CA ARG A 220 29.48 -28.26 -53.82
C ARG A 220 29.04 -29.04 -55.07
N ILE A 221 29.05 -28.36 -56.22
CA ILE A 221 28.88 -29.00 -57.53
C ILE A 221 30.22 -29.67 -57.87
N LYS A 222 30.23 -31.01 -57.99
CA LYS A 222 31.33 -31.76 -58.60
C LYS A 222 31.04 -31.89 -60.10
N ARG A 223 32.00 -31.52 -60.93
CA ARG A 223 32.14 -31.98 -62.32
C ARG A 223 33.01 -33.23 -62.31
#